data_AF-A0A1G3NZL1-F1
#
_entry.id   AF-A0A1G3NZL1-F1
#
_cell.length_a   1.000
_cell.length_b   1.000
_cell.length_c   1.000
_cell.angle_alpha   90.00
_cell.angle_beta   90.00
_cell.angle_gamma   90.00
#
_symmetry.space_group_name_H-M   'P 1'
#
loop_
_entity.id
_entity.type
_entity.pdbx_description
1 polymer ?
#
loop_
_entity_poly.entity_id
_entity_poly.type
_entity_poly.pdbx_seq_one_letter_code
_entity_poly.pdbx_strand_id
1 'polypeptide(L)' 'MPGSRHIVIYEAYPGSNVLITTRAWRHTRAIQLLESGVDIVKVQKFLGHSSIQNTLIYLKYSYREFDRAILQANESIGLR' A
#
# COMPACT_ATOMS: atom_id res chain seq x y z
N MET A 1 24.94 14.17 20.89
CA MET A 1 23.54 13.66 20.92
C MET A 1 22.96 13.76 19.51
N PRO A 2 22.65 12.65 18.83
CA PRO A 2 22.30 12.65 17.42
C PRO A 2 20.78 12.67 17.22
N GLY A 3 20.25 13.77 16.72
CA GLY A 3 18.86 13.88 16.28
C GLY A 3 18.81 13.86 14.76
N SER A 4 18.86 12.67 14.16
CA SER A 4 18.74 12.45 12.72
C SER A 4 17.38 12.99 12.23
N ARG A 5 17.39 14.22 11.73
CA ARG A 5 16.26 14.86 11.07
C ARG A 5 16.05 14.13 9.74
N HIS A 6 15.14 13.17 9.74
CA HIS A 6 14.66 12.52 8.53
C HIS A 6 14.12 13.60 7.59
N ILE A 7 14.68 13.61 6.38
CA ILE A 7 14.23 14.31 5.19
C ILE A 7 12.71 14.13 5.09
N VAL A 8 11.94 15.16 5.43
CA VAL A 8 10.50 15.14 5.16
C VAL A 8 10.31 15.80 3.82
N ILE A 9 9.93 14.96 2.87
CA ILE A 9 9.67 15.27 1.47
C ILE A 9 8.37 16.10 1.41
N TYR A 10 8.44 17.33 1.89
CA TYR A 10 7.35 18.31 1.81
C TYR A 10 7.73 19.42 0.84
N GLU A 11 7.96 19.06 -0.41
CA GLU A 11 7.49 19.95 -1.46
C GLU A 11 6.02 19.60 -1.69
N ALA A 12 5.21 20.50 -1.15
CA ALA A 12 3.77 20.55 -1.17
C ALA A 12 3.16 20.17 -2.53
N TYR A 13 2.25 19.20 -2.54
CA TYR A 13 1.14 19.24 -3.49
C TYR A 13 0.20 20.37 -3.06
N PRO A 14 0.06 21.46 -3.83
CA PRO A 14 -0.80 22.56 -3.47
C PRO A 14 -2.26 22.08 -3.50
N GLY A 15 -2.92 22.08 -2.33
CA GLY A 15 -4.35 21.79 -2.21
C GLY A 15 -4.75 20.58 -1.37
N SER A 16 -3.81 19.82 -0.79
CA SER A 16 -4.14 18.72 0.12
C SER A 16 -3.30 18.74 1.40
N ASN A 17 -3.96 18.96 2.55
CA ASN A 17 -3.34 18.87 3.89
C ASN A 17 -3.11 17.39 4.29
N VAL A 18 -2.55 16.57 3.40
CA VAL A 18 -2.24 15.17 3.69
C VAL A 18 -0.77 15.08 4.05
N LEU A 19 -0.49 14.80 5.32
CA LEU A 19 0.87 14.54 5.79
C LEU A 19 1.40 13.24 5.16
N ILE A 20 2.11 13.36 4.04
CA ILE A 20 2.80 12.24 3.40
C ILE A 20 3.96 11.80 4.29
N THR A 21 3.67 10.88 5.21
CA THR A 21 4.64 10.32 6.15
C THR A 21 5.32 9.11 5.50
N THR A 22 6.53 8.75 5.94
CA THR A 22 7.22 7.49 5.54
C THR A 22 6.33 6.26 5.66
N ARG A 23 5.35 6.26 6.58
CA ARG A 23 4.32 5.22 6.72
C ARG A 23 3.38 5.13 5.51
N ALA A 24 2.99 6.26 4.91
CA ALA A 24 2.14 6.29 3.73
C ALA A 24 2.87 5.69 2.52
N TRP A 25 4.14 6.03 2.33
CA TRP A 25 5.00 5.40 1.32
C TRP A 25 5.12 3.88 1.50
N ARG A 26 5.33 3.43 2.75
CA ARG A 26 5.36 1.99 3.08
C ARG A 26 4.02 1.32 2.77
N HIS A 27 2.91 1.99 3.02
CA HIS A 27 1.57 1.52 2.67
C HIS A 27 1.41 1.35 1.15
N THR A 28 1.65 2.40 0.38
CA THR A 28 1.49 2.37 -1.07
C THR A 28 2.40 1.32 -1.71
N ARG A 29 3.66 1.23 -1.26
CA ARG A 29 4.60 0.28 -1.83
C ARG A 29 4.28 -1.18 -1.47
N ALA A 30 3.78 -1.43 -0.25
CA ALA A 30 3.34 -2.76 0.15
C ALA A 30 2.17 -3.25 -0.69
N ILE A 31 1.18 -2.38 -0.95
CA ILE A 31 0.00 -2.69 -1.76
C ILE A 31 0.41 -2.99 -3.20
N GLN A 32 1.24 -2.14 -3.82
CA GLN A 32 1.74 -2.36 -5.19
C GLN A 32 2.49 -3.69 -5.36
N LEU A 33 3.27 -4.11 -4.36
CA LEU A 33 3.97 -5.39 -4.41
C LEU A 33 3.00 -6.57 -4.31
N LEU A 34 1.97 -6.47 -3.46
CA LEU A 34 0.94 -7.51 -3.37
C LEU A 34 0.14 -7.61 -4.67
N GLU A 35 -0.19 -6.47 -5.28
CA GLU A 35 -0.88 -6.40 -6.59
C GLU A 35 -0.05 -7.01 -7.72
N SER A 36 1.27 -6.87 -7.69
CA SER A 36 2.15 -7.54 -8.67
C SER A 36 2.35 -9.03 -8.41
N GLY A 37 1.62 -9.62 -7.46
CA GLY A 37 1.65 -11.04 -7.13
C GLY A 37 2.80 -11.46 -6.22
N VAL A 38 3.45 -10.51 -5.54
CA VAL A 38 4.52 -10.82 -4.58
C VAL A 38 3.90 -11.36 -3.29
N ASP A 39 4.43 -12.49 -2.83
CA ASP A 39 4.05 -13.10 -1.55
C ASP A 39 4.18 -12.13 -0.36
N ILE A 40 3.19 -12.12 0.53
CA ILE A 40 3.16 -11.34 1.78
C ILE A 40 4.42 -11.53 2.64
N VAL A 41 5.04 -12.71 2.64
CA VAL A 41 6.30 -12.98 3.37
C VAL A 41 7.47 -12.20 2.76
N LYS A 42 7.51 -12.07 1.42
CA LYS A 42 8.52 -11.27 0.72
C LYS A 42 8.27 -9.78 0.97
N VAL A 43 7.00 -9.35 0.97
CA VAL A 43 6.61 -7.98 1.31
C VAL A 43 7.00 -7.62 2.75
N GLN A 44 6.81 -8.54 3.71
CA GLN A 44 7.26 -8.36 5.09
C GLN A 44 8.77 -8.10 5.17
N LYS A 45 9.57 -8.92 4.49
CA LYS A 45 11.03 -8.77 4.45
C LYS A 45 11.44 -7.45 3.79
N PHE A 46 10.76 -7.07 2.72
CA PHE A 46 10.98 -5.80 2.02
C PHE A 46 10.71 -4.57 2.90
N LEU A 47 9.66 -4.63 3.74
CA LEU A 47 9.32 -3.54 4.66
C LEU A 47 10.15 -3.55 5.96
N GLY A 48 10.83 -4.66 6.25
CA GLY A 48 11.60 -4.87 7.47
C GLY A 48 10.72 -5.06 8.71
N HIS A 49 9.50 -5.59 8.55
CA HIS A 49 8.62 -5.84 9.68
C HIS A 49 9.08 -7.06 10.47
N SER A 50 9.27 -6.88 11.78
CA SER A 50 9.64 -7.96 12.71
C SER A 50 8.50 -8.97 12.91
N SER A 51 7.25 -8.51 12.87
CA SER A 51 6.05 -9.35 12.94
C SER A 51 5.29 -9.34 11.63
N ILE A 52 4.92 -10.53 11.14
CA ILE A 52 4.05 -10.70 9.97
C ILE A 52 2.67 -10.06 10.18
N GLN A 53 2.18 -9.99 11.43
CA GLN A 53 0.87 -9.43 11.76
C GLN A 53 0.73 -7.96 11.31
N ASN A 54 1.80 -7.19 11.41
CA ASN A 54 1.83 -5.79 10.95
C ASN A 54 1.73 -5.67 9.42
N THR A 55 2.14 -6.72 8.71
CA THR A 55 2.09 -6.78 7.24
C THR A 55 0.74 -7.33 6.75
N LEU A 56 0.08 -8.22 7.51
CA LEU A 56 -1.23 -8.78 7.15
C LEU A 56 -2.30 -7.70 6.95
N ILE A 57 -2.14 -6.51 7.55
CA ILE A 57 -3.06 -5.38 7.36
C ILE A 57 -3.17 -4.95 5.88
N TYR A 58 -2.17 -5.26 5.05
CA TYR A 58 -2.15 -4.89 3.64
C TYR A 58 -3.00 -5.82 2.76
N LEU A 59 -3.20 -7.07 3.19
CA LEU A 59 -3.99 -8.05 2.43
C LEU A 59 -5.43 -7.58 2.21
N LYS A 60 -6.02 -6.86 3.17
CA LYS A 60 -7.39 -6.33 3.04
C LYS A 60 -7.59 -5.38 1.86
N TYR A 61 -6.52 -4.77 1.37
CA TYR A 61 -6.58 -3.86 0.21
C TYR A 61 -6.47 -4.64 -1.11
N SER A 62 -5.72 -5.74 -1.11
CA SER A 62 -5.62 -6.62 -2.28
C SER A 62 -6.99 -7.21 -2.65
N TYR A 63 -7.76 -7.70 -1.67
CA TYR A 63 -9.10 -8.27 -1.94
C TYR A 63 -10.10 -7.28 -2.53
N ARG A 64 -10.06 -6.00 -2.12
CA ARG A 64 -11.00 -4.99 -2.60
C ARG A 64 -10.82 -4.66 -4.07
N GLU A 65 -9.59 -4.73 -4.57
CA GLU A 65 -9.31 -4.48 -5.99
C GLU A 65 -9.66 -5.70 -6.84
N PHE A 66 -9.51 -6.93 -6.32
CA PHE A 66 -10.04 -8.13 -6.99
C PHE A 66 -11.56 -8.08 -7.16
N ASP A 67 -12.29 -7.72 -6.10
CA ASP A 67 -13.76 -7.59 -6.16
C ASP A 67 -14.17 -6.52 -7.20
N ARG A 68 -13.45 -5.39 -7.24
CA ARG A 68 -13.68 -4.35 -8.25
C ARG A 68 -13.39 -4.82 -9.67
N ALA A 69 -12.29 -5.56 -9.87
CA ALA A 69 -11.93 -6.09 -11.18
C ALA A 69 -12.97 -7.09 -11.69
N ILE A 70 -13.50 -7.95 -10.81
CA ILE A 70 -14.58 -8.89 -11.14
C ILE A 70 -15.86 -8.14 -11.49
N LEU A 71 -16.24 -7.13 -10.69
CA LEU A 71 -17.43 -6.31 -10.98
C LEU A 71 -17.32 -5.59 -12.33
N GLN A 72 -16.17 -4.97 -12.63
CA GLN A 72 -15.94 -4.33 -13.92
C GLN A 72 -15.97 -5.33 -15.09
N ALA A 73 -15.38 -6.52 -14.90
CA ALA A 73 -15.44 -7.57 -15.91
C ALA A 73 -16.89 -8.00 -16.18
N ASN A 74 -17.69 -8.21 -15.12
CA ASN A 74 -19.10 -8.58 -15.24
C ASN A 74 -19.93 -7.48 -15.94
N GLU A 75 -19.69 -6.21 -15.60
CA GLU A 75 -20.32 -5.06 -16.27
C GLU A 75 -19.95 -5.00 -17.76
N SER A 76 -18.69 -5.26 -18.10
CA SER A 76 -18.23 -5.26 -19.51
C SER A 76 -18.83 -6.39 -20.35
N ILE A 77 -19.28 -7.47 -19.71
CA ILE A 77 -19.89 -8.64 -20.34
C ILE A 77 -21.44 -8.55 -20.30
N GLY A 78 -22.01 -7.53 -19.65
CA GLY A 78 -23.46 -7.33 -19.54
C GLY A 78 -24.15 -8.27 -18.56
N LEU A 79 -23.41 -8.91 -17.67
CA LEU A 79 -23.94 -9.74 -16.59
C LEU A 79 -24.17 -8.84 -15.37
N ARG A 80 -25.43 -8.51 -15.10
CA ARG A 80 -25.88 -7.70 -13.96
C ARG A 80 -26.60 -8.56 -12.93
#